data_AF-A0A7X2T266-F1
#
_entry.id   AF-A0A7X2T266-F1
#
_cell.length_a   1.000
_cell.length_b   1.000
_cell.length_c   1.000
_cell.angle_alpha   90.00
_cell.angle_beta   90.00
_cell.angle_gamma   90.00
#
_symmetry.space_group_name_H-M   'P 1'
#
loop_
_entity.id
_entity.type
_entity.pdbx_description
1 polymer ?
#
loop_
_entity_poly.entity_id
_entity_poly.type
_entity_poly.pdbx_seq_one_letter_code
_entity_poly.pdbx_strand_id
1 'polypeptide(L)'
;MDLKGQAVTDMIEWLSDEHELGKAPSKIEVAGEFDYDDAHYYILKFKKSFLGKWLVGVSGYDENGESFGHTFSEFVVYNEKTAAGILKV
;
A
#
# COMPACT_ATOMS: atom_id res chain seq x y z
N MET A 1 6.15 -3.25 17.30
CA MET A 1 6.70 -3.39 15.94
C MET A 1 6.50 -2.08 15.21
N ASP A 2 7.40 -1.72 14.30
CA ASP A 2 7.18 -0.57 13.41
C ASP A 2 6.32 -1.01 12.23
N LEU A 3 5.00 -0.89 12.37
CA LEU A 3 4.05 -1.31 11.34
C LEU A 3 4.20 -0.50 10.04
N LYS A 4 4.77 0.72 10.12
CA LYS A 4 5.01 1.56 8.94
C LYS A 4 6.10 0.98 8.04
N GLY A 5 7.20 0.49 8.63
CA GLY A 5 8.25 -0.22 7.90
C GLY A 5 7.74 -1.55 7.33
N GLN A 6 6.91 -2.26 8.09
CA GLN A 6 6.28 -3.50 7.64
C GLN A 6 5.35 -3.27 6.44
N ALA A 7 4.54 -2.21 6.45
CA ALA A 7 3.68 -1.83 5.33
C ALA A 7 4.44 -1.67 4.02
N VAL A 8 5.64 -1.07 4.08
CA VAL A 8 6.48 -0.91 2.90
C VAL A 8 6.99 -2.26 2.40
N THR A 9 7.43 -3.13 3.29
CA THR A 9 7.92 -4.48 2.95
C THR A 9 6.80 -5.32 2.34
N ASP A 10 5.65 -5.41 3.01
CA ASP A 10 4.51 -6.22 2.58
C ASP A 10 4.00 -5.76 1.20
N MET A 11 3.93 -4.44 0.97
CA MET A 11 3.56 -3.91 -0.36
C MET A 11 4.60 -4.22 -1.43
N ILE A 12 5.90 -4.19 -1.11
CA ILE A 12 6.95 -4.58 -2.07
C ILE A 12 6.82 -6.06 -2.41
N GLU A 13 6.59 -6.92 -1.43
CA GLU A 13 6.39 -8.36 -1.63
C GLU A 13 5.15 -8.62 -2.49
N TRP A 14 4.01 -8.01 -2.15
CA TRP A 14 2.77 -8.11 -2.93
C TRP A 14 2.95 -7.65 -4.37
N LEU A 15 3.60 -6.51 -4.61
CA LEU A 15 3.89 -6.03 -5.96
C LEU A 15 4.89 -6.93 -6.71
N SER A 16 5.78 -7.61 -6.00
CA SER A 16 6.79 -8.47 -6.63
C SER A 16 6.22 -9.80 -7.11
N ASP A 17 5.04 -10.19 -6.65
CA ASP A 17 4.31 -11.35 -7.14
C ASP A 17 4.03 -11.24 -8.65
N GLU A 18 4.21 -12.35 -9.38
CA GLU A 18 4.06 -12.41 -10.84
C GLU A 18 2.64 -12.15 -11.33
N HIS A 19 1.63 -12.34 -10.47
CA HIS A 19 0.23 -12.06 -10.77
C HIS A 19 -0.13 -10.57 -10.59
N GLU A 20 0.73 -9.77 -9.96
CA GLU A 20 0.47 -8.35 -9.69
C GLU A 20 1.32 -7.42 -10.58
N LEU A 21 2.45 -6.92 -10.09
CA LEU A 21 3.40 -6.14 -10.90
C LEU A 21 4.57 -7.01 -11.41
N GLY A 22 4.83 -8.15 -10.79
CA GLY A 22 5.90 -9.10 -11.15
C GLY A 22 7.31 -8.61 -10.84
N LYS A 23 7.45 -7.53 -10.06
CA LYS A 23 8.73 -6.98 -9.61
C LYS A 23 8.56 -5.90 -8.55
N ALA A 24 9.64 -5.62 -7.82
CA ALA A 24 9.71 -4.48 -6.92
C ALA A 24 9.45 -3.15 -7.66
N PRO A 25 8.72 -2.19 -7.03
CA PRO A 25 8.53 -0.87 -7.59
C PRO A 25 9.85 -0.09 -7.63
N SER A 26 9.96 0.85 -8.58
CA SER A 26 11.14 1.74 -8.68
C SER A 26 11.25 2.76 -7.56
N LYS A 27 10.13 3.09 -6.91
CA LYS A 27 10.05 3.96 -5.73
C LYS A 27 8.77 3.64 -4.97
N ILE A 28 8.83 3.72 -3.64
CA ILE A 28 7.69 3.55 -2.74
C ILE A 28 7.87 4.46 -1.52
N GLU A 29 6.78 5.07 -1.06
CA GLU A 29 6.73 5.98 0.08
C GLU A 29 5.39 5.81 0.81
N VAL A 30 5.39 5.95 2.13
CA VAL A 30 4.15 6.08 2.91
C VAL A 30 3.60 7.48 2.71
N ALA A 31 2.32 7.56 2.38
CA ALA A 31 1.64 8.78 1.98
C ALA A 31 0.52 9.20 2.94
N GLY A 32 0.13 8.32 3.87
CA GLY A 32 -0.89 8.57 4.88
C GLY A 32 -1.20 7.31 5.66
N GLU A 33 -2.12 7.43 6.61
CA GLU A 33 -2.62 6.34 7.43
C GLU A 33 -4.07 6.64 7.84
N PHE A 34 -4.85 5.61 8.14
CA PHE A 34 -6.22 5.73 8.60
C PHE A 34 -6.64 4.45 9.35
N ASP A 35 -7.62 4.59 10.25
CA ASP A 35 -8.22 3.45 10.96
C ASP A 35 -9.56 3.08 10.30
N TYR A 36 -9.83 1.78 10.14
CA TYR A 36 -11.09 1.26 9.64
C TYR A 36 -11.34 -0.15 10.18
N ASP A 37 -12.55 -0.41 10.69
CA ASP A 37 -12.99 -1.72 11.18
C ASP A 37 -11.96 -2.41 12.12
N ASP A 38 -11.56 -1.69 13.18
CA ASP A 38 -10.58 -2.13 14.20
C ASP A 38 -9.17 -2.47 13.66
N ALA A 39 -8.85 -2.08 12.42
CA ALA A 39 -7.53 -2.20 11.82
C ALA A 39 -6.91 -0.85 11.48
N HIS A 40 -5.57 -0.77 11.57
CA HIS A 40 -4.78 0.39 11.17
C HIS A 40 -4.19 0.18 9.78
N TYR A 41 -4.44 1.13 8.88
CA TYR A 41 -4.00 1.07 7.48
C TYR A 41 -2.98 2.14 7.16
N TYR A 42 -1.98 1.76 6.37
CA TYR A 42 -1.05 2.68 5.73
C TYR A 42 -1.39 2.83 4.25
N ILE A 43 -1.44 4.06 3.78
CA ILE A 43 -1.53 4.39 2.35
C ILE A 43 -0.11 4.49 1.82
N LEU A 44 0.20 3.68 0.80
CA LEU A 44 1.47 3.69 0.11
C LEU A 44 1.28 4.29 -1.28
N LYS A 45 2.22 5.15 -1.68
CA LYS A 45 2.35 5.56 -3.07
C LYS A 45 3.59 4.91 -3.66
N PHE A 46 3.49 4.37 -4.86
CA PHE A 46 4.62 3.73 -5.54
C PHE A 46 4.67 4.04 -7.03
N LYS A 47 5.82 3.79 -7.65
CA LYS A 47 6.05 3.94 -9.10
C LYS A 47 6.51 2.63 -9.72
N LYS A 48 5.80 2.17 -10.76
CA LYS A 48 6.21 1.01 -11.58
C LYS A 48 7.55 1.22 -12.29
N SER A 49 7.86 2.47 -12.65
CA SER A 49 9.11 2.90 -13.30
C SER A 49 9.46 4.33 -12.90
N PHE A 50 10.73 4.73 -13.01
CA PHE A 50 11.23 6.02 -12.51
C PHE A 50 10.44 7.25 -13.05
N LEU A 51 10.10 7.22 -14.35
CA LEU A 51 9.30 8.26 -15.04
C LEU A 51 7.78 8.03 -14.95
N GLY A 52 7.35 6.92 -14.34
CA GLY A 52 5.93 6.58 -14.21
C GLY A 52 5.17 7.48 -13.25
N LYS A 53 3.83 7.41 -13.34
CA LYS A 53 2.92 8.04 -12.38
C LYS A 53 3.05 7.36 -11.01
N TRP A 54 2.74 8.12 -9.97
CA TRP A 54 2.49 7.56 -8.64
C TRP A 54 1.16 6.82 -8.64
N LEU A 55 1.16 5.59 -8.16
CA LEU A 55 -0.01 4.75 -7.95
C LEU A 55 -0.20 4.54 -6.46
N VAL A 56 -1.40 4.18 -6.04
CA VAL A 56 -1.75 3.96 -4.63
C VAL A 56 -1.91 2.48 -4.31
N GLY A 57 -1.43 2.07 -3.15
CA GLY A 57 -1.74 0.79 -2.51
C GLY A 57 -1.98 1.00 -1.02
N VAL A 58 -2.51 -0.02 -0.35
CA VAL A 58 -2.73 -0.04 1.11
C VAL A 58 -2.15 -1.30 1.72
N SER A 59 -1.70 -1.18 2.97
CA SER A 59 -1.39 -2.30 3.86
C SER A 59 -2.07 -2.06 5.20
N GLY A 60 -2.94 -2.97 5.60
CA GLY A 60 -3.64 -2.94 6.89
C GLY A 60 -3.14 -3.99 7.86
N TYR A 61 -3.34 -3.71 9.14
CA TYR A 61 -2.97 -4.55 10.27
C TYR A 61 -4.04 -4.48 11.35
N ASP A 62 -4.42 -5.62 11.90
CA ASP A 62 -5.33 -5.69 13.06
C ASP A 62 -4.66 -5.21 14.36
N GLU A 63 -5.38 -5.29 15.49
CA GLU A 63 -4.86 -4.91 16.81
C GLU A 63 -3.63 -5.73 17.26
N ASN A 64 -3.41 -6.91 16.67
CA ASN A 64 -2.27 -7.80 16.94
C ASN A 64 -1.08 -7.52 16.00
N GLY A 65 -1.26 -6.68 14.97
CA GLY A 65 -0.26 -6.39 13.95
C GLY A 65 -0.25 -7.41 12.80
N GLU A 66 -1.32 -8.18 12.60
CA GLU A 66 -1.43 -9.20 11.56
C GLU A 66 -2.12 -8.63 10.31
N SER A 67 -1.57 -8.89 9.11
CA SER A 67 -2.03 -8.24 7.86
C SER A 67 -3.15 -8.98 7.12
N PHE A 68 -3.43 -10.26 7.39
CA PHE A 68 -4.41 -11.16 6.73
C PHE A 68 -5.14 -10.68 5.45
N GLY A 69 -4.39 -10.33 4.39
CA GLY A 69 -4.97 -9.94 3.10
C GLY A 69 -5.34 -8.46 2.95
N HIS A 70 -4.95 -7.59 3.88
CA HIS A 70 -5.15 -6.15 3.83
C HIS A 70 -4.05 -5.41 3.06
N THR A 71 -3.18 -6.12 2.33
CA THR A 71 -2.17 -5.53 1.44
C THR A 71 -2.58 -5.72 -0.02
N PHE A 72 -2.87 -4.61 -0.73
CA PHE A 72 -3.21 -4.65 -2.15
C PHE A 72 -3.11 -3.28 -2.85
N SER A 73 -3.15 -3.29 -4.18
CA SER A 73 -3.30 -2.09 -5.02
C SER A 73 -4.18 -2.37 -6.23
N GLU A 74 -5.15 -1.47 -6.49
CA GLU A 74 -5.90 -1.47 -7.76
C GLU A 74 -5.13 -0.76 -8.90
N PHE A 75 -3.87 -0.39 -8.69
CA PHE A 75 -3.04 0.37 -9.63
C PHE A 75 -3.65 1.71 -10.10
N VAL A 76 -4.50 2.31 -9.27
CA VAL A 76 -5.07 3.64 -9.51
C VAL A 76 -4.02 4.73 -9.22
N VAL A 77 -4.09 5.84 -9.96
CA VAL A 77 -3.19 6.99 -9.77
C VAL A 77 -3.40 7.58 -8.38
N TYR A 78 -2.31 7.75 -7.64
CA TYR A 78 -2.33 8.38 -6.33
C TYR A 78 -2.77 9.85 -6.44
N ASN A 79 -3.75 10.22 -5.62
CA ASN A 79 -4.21 11.59 -5.46
C ASN A 79 -4.34 11.89 -3.97
N GLU A 80 -3.51 12.81 -3.46
CA GLU A 80 -3.45 13.19 -2.05
C GLU A 80 -4.81 13.58 -1.46
N LYS A 81 -5.69 14.20 -2.25
CA LYS A 81 -7.00 14.68 -1.78
C LYS A 81 -8.04 13.57 -1.61
N THR A 82 -7.83 12.42 -2.25
CA THR A 82 -8.83 11.35 -2.33
C THR A 82 -8.28 9.97 -1.98
N ALA A 83 -6.99 9.86 -1.62
CA ALA A 83 -6.33 8.58 -1.43
C ALA A 83 -7.03 7.68 -0.39
N ALA A 84 -7.53 8.25 0.71
CA ALA A 84 -8.28 7.52 1.73
C ALA A 84 -9.69 7.06 1.27
N GLY A 85 -10.25 7.67 0.22
CA GLY A 85 -11.59 7.35 -0.29
C GLY A 85 -11.62 6.56 -1.61
N ILE A 86 -10.46 6.31 -2.23
CA ILE A 86 -10.35 5.52 -3.47
C ILE A 86 -10.33 4.02 -3.18
N LEU A 87 -9.83 3.62 -2.01
CA LEU A 87 -9.70 2.21 -1.63
C LEU A 87 -10.86 1.89 -0.70
N LYS A 88 -11.91 1.27 -1.26
CA LYS A 88 -12.97 0.67 -0.44
C LYS A 88 -12.39 -0.61 0.16
N VAL A 89 -11.73 -0.47 1.31
CA VAL A 89 -11.51 -1.58 2.24
C VAL A 89 -12.83 -2.06 2.82
#